data_AF-A0A9P0JE59-F1
#
_entry.id   AF-A0A9P0JE59-F1
#
_cell.length_a   1.000
_cell.length_b   1.000
_cell.length_c   1.000
_cell.angle_alpha   90.00
_cell.angle_beta   90.00
_cell.angle_gamma   90.00
#
_symmetry.space_group_name_H-M   'P 1'
#
loop_
_entity.id
_entity.type
_entity.pdbx_description
1 polymer ?
#
loop_
_entity_poly.entity_id
_entity_poly.type
_entity_poly.pdbx_seq_one_letter_code
_entity_poly.pdbx_strand_id
1 'polypeptide(L)'
;MKETTFKHTLSLEHANSVSSNRDFSDGKNEYRNQFQIRICQLIEPVPNESPDYMPLGLHIRVNMKTCPLPPILPNTRPNKLTEPRRTARPINCTTNIKLSPIVSNNITINWTPDKKNYVFAMYLVKKLTVDTLIKKLQDKRGRSAEDTKIYVIKK
;
A
#
# COMPACT_ATOMS: atom_id res chain seq x y z
N MET A 1 7.86 -14.40 -17.99
CA MET A 1 7.42 -13.89 -16.67
C MET A 1 8.67 -13.75 -15.80
N LYS A 2 8.84 -12.64 -15.07
CA LYS A 2 9.98 -12.44 -14.15
C LYS A 2 9.52 -12.74 -12.73
N GLU A 3 10.41 -13.34 -11.94
CA GLU A 3 10.18 -13.69 -10.54
C GLU A 3 11.35 -13.19 -9.68
N THR A 4 11.04 -12.77 -8.47
CA THR A 4 12.05 -12.54 -7.42
C THR A 4 11.50 -12.98 -6.08
N THR A 5 12.37 -13.43 -5.18
CA THR A 5 12.00 -13.84 -3.82
C THR A 5 12.86 -13.11 -2.81
N PHE A 6 12.20 -12.52 -1.82
CA PHE A 6 12.81 -11.86 -0.68
C PHE A 6 12.58 -12.69 0.59
N LYS A 7 13.59 -12.79 1.43
CA LYS A 7 13.50 -13.44 2.74
C LYS A 7 13.59 -12.37 3.83
N HIS A 8 12.64 -12.35 4.74
CA HIS A 8 12.58 -11.37 5.82
C HIS A 8 12.28 -12.05 7.16
N THR A 9 13.11 -11.81 8.17
CA THR A 9 12.86 -12.21 9.56
C THR A 9 12.48 -10.97 10.35
N LEU A 10 11.40 -11.06 11.13
CA LEU A 10 10.90 -9.92 11.92
C LEU A 10 11.77 -9.71 13.17
N SER A 11 11.87 -8.47 13.64
CA SER A 11 12.29 -8.22 15.02
C SER A 11 11.17 -8.61 15.99
N LEU A 12 11.53 -8.90 17.24
CA LEU A 12 10.55 -9.17 18.29
C LEU A 12 9.60 -7.99 18.48
N GLU A 13 10.12 -6.76 18.43
CA GLU A 13 9.34 -5.53 18.52
C GLU A 13 8.28 -5.44 17.41
N HIS A 14 8.66 -5.66 16.14
CA HIS A 14 7.72 -5.61 15.02
C HIS A 14 6.65 -6.70 15.13
N ALA A 15 7.04 -7.93 15.48
CA ALA A 15 6.11 -9.04 15.65
C ALA A 15 5.07 -8.73 16.75
N ASN A 16 5.52 -8.23 17.90
CA ASN A 16 4.66 -7.82 19.02
C ASN A 16 3.78 -6.62 18.67
N SER A 17 4.32 -5.66 17.92
CA SER A 17 3.56 -4.47 17.52
C SER A 17 2.31 -4.83 16.71
N VAL A 18 2.37 -5.88 15.90
CA VAL A 18 1.25 -6.35 15.08
C VAL A 18 0.34 -7.29 15.86
N SER A 19 0.91 -8.26 16.60
CA SER A 19 0.12 -9.24 17.35
C SER A 19 -0.74 -8.60 18.45
N SER A 20 -0.21 -7.60 19.16
CA SER A 20 -0.91 -6.91 20.25
C SER A 20 -1.91 -5.85 19.78
N ASN A 21 -1.93 -5.51 18.49
CA ASN A 21 -2.83 -4.51 17.90
C ASN A 21 -3.88 -5.14 16.99
N ARG A 22 -4.30 -6.36 17.34
CA ARG A 22 -5.35 -7.12 16.68
C ARG A 22 -6.70 -6.75 17.27
N ASP A 23 -7.57 -6.19 16.45
CA ASP A 23 -8.93 -5.83 16.82
C ASP A 23 -9.90 -6.87 16.24
N PHE A 24 -10.84 -7.33 17.08
CA PHE A 24 -11.88 -8.30 16.72
C PHE A 24 -13.28 -7.68 16.70
N SER A 25 -13.38 -6.36 16.82
CA SER A 25 -14.66 -5.66 16.73
C SER A 25 -15.35 -5.94 15.38
N ASP A 26 -16.68 -6.08 15.43
CA ASP A 26 -17.55 -6.34 14.26
C ASP A 26 -17.30 -7.66 13.51
N GLY A 27 -16.70 -8.67 14.16
CA GLY A 27 -16.44 -9.98 13.54
C GLY A 27 -15.40 -9.96 12.42
N LYS A 28 -14.77 -8.80 12.20
CA LYS A 28 -13.66 -8.62 11.25
C LYS A 28 -12.37 -8.61 12.03
N ASN A 29 -11.50 -9.56 11.70
CA ASN A 29 -10.16 -9.62 12.26
C ASN A 29 -9.28 -8.57 11.57
N GLU A 30 -9.19 -7.37 12.16
CA GLU A 30 -8.41 -6.26 11.59
C GLU A 30 -7.17 -5.96 12.45
N TYR A 31 -6.02 -5.87 11.79
CA TYR A 31 -4.79 -5.44 12.43
C TYR A 31 -4.64 -3.93 12.25
N ARG A 32 -4.51 -3.19 13.36
CA ARG A 32 -4.25 -1.75 13.30
C ARG A 32 -2.84 -1.47 12.77
N ASN A 33 -1.86 -2.25 13.21
CA ASN A 33 -0.51 -2.23 12.64
C ASN A 33 -0.41 -3.31 11.55
N GLN A 34 0.06 -2.94 10.37
CA GLN A 34 0.00 -3.78 9.17
C GLN A 34 1.34 -3.82 8.47
N PHE A 35 1.63 -4.95 7.82
CA PHE A 35 2.66 -5.03 6.80
C PHE A 35 2.05 -4.69 5.44
N GLN A 36 2.59 -3.67 4.79
CA GLN A 36 2.15 -3.22 3.47
C GLN A 36 3.31 -3.26 2.47
N ILE A 37 3.08 -3.93 1.36
CA ILE A 37 3.97 -3.90 0.20
C ILE A 37 3.54 -2.73 -0.68
N ARG A 38 4.49 -1.86 -1.02
CA ARG A 38 4.35 -0.79 -1.99
C ARG A 38 5.31 -1.01 -3.13
N ILE A 39 4.87 -0.64 -4.32
CA ILE A 39 5.61 -0.83 -5.56
C ILE A 39 5.56 0.49 -6.29
N CYS A 40 6.69 0.97 -6.80
CA CYS A 40 6.74 2.11 -7.69
C CYS A 40 7.60 1.80 -8.92
N GLN A 41 7.42 2.61 -9.97
CA GLN A 41 8.32 2.58 -11.13
C GLN A 41 9.58 3.39 -10.79
N LEU A 42 10.76 2.81 -11.03
CA LEU A 42 12.02 3.55 -10.94
C LEU A 42 12.14 4.43 -12.19
N ILE A 43 12.09 5.75 -12.00
CA ILE A 43 12.24 6.76 -13.05
C ILE A 43 13.43 7.63 -12.64
N GLU A 44 14.37 7.83 -13.55
CA GLU A 44 15.53 8.70 -13.33
C GLU A 44 15.29 10.10 -13.91
N PRO A 45 15.69 11.17 -13.20
CA PRO A 45 16.26 11.18 -11.85
C PRO A 45 15.23 10.76 -10.79
N VAL A 46 15.70 10.10 -9.73
CA VAL A 46 14.82 9.57 -8.67
C VAL A 46 14.16 10.74 -7.91
N PRO A 47 12.83 10.87 -7.91
CA PRO A 47 12.14 11.94 -7.21
C PRO A 47 12.11 11.69 -5.70
N ASN A 48 11.89 12.75 -4.91
CA ASN A 48 11.72 12.65 -3.46
C ASN A 48 10.55 11.74 -3.06
N GLU A 49 9.47 11.78 -3.84
CA GLU A 49 8.27 10.95 -3.64
C GLU A 49 7.90 10.24 -4.94
N SER A 50 7.60 8.95 -4.84
CA SER A 50 7.14 8.14 -5.97
C SER A 50 5.73 7.60 -5.70
N PRO A 51 4.78 7.78 -6.63
CA PRO A 51 3.45 7.21 -6.49
C PRO A 51 3.50 5.68 -6.63
N ASP A 52 2.51 5.01 -6.04
CA ASP A 52 2.36 3.56 -6.25
C ASP A 52 2.14 3.27 -7.74
N TYR A 53 2.78 2.21 -8.22
CA TYR A 53 2.69 1.70 -9.58
C TYR A 53 2.61 0.17 -9.56
N MET A 54 1.76 -0.42 -10.39
CA MET A 54 1.55 -1.87 -10.42
C MET A 54 2.02 -2.47 -11.76
N PRO A 55 3.03 -3.35 -11.76
CA PRO A 55 3.46 -4.07 -12.96
C PRO A 55 2.34 -4.92 -13.57
N LEU A 56 2.39 -5.15 -14.88
CA LEU A 56 1.47 -6.06 -15.55
C LEU A 56 1.67 -7.51 -15.07
N GLY A 57 0.59 -8.27 -14.97
CA GLY A 57 0.64 -9.65 -14.48
C GLY A 57 1.19 -9.81 -13.07
N LEU A 58 1.12 -8.76 -12.23
CA LEU A 58 1.59 -8.83 -10.84
C LEU A 58 0.88 -9.95 -10.08
N HIS A 59 1.67 -10.80 -9.43
CA HIS A 59 1.24 -11.79 -8.45
C HIS A 59 2.21 -11.77 -7.27
N ILE A 60 1.68 -11.85 -6.05
CA ILE A 60 2.48 -11.83 -4.83
C ILE A 60 2.08 -13.03 -3.98
N ARG A 61 3.07 -13.77 -3.50
CA ARG A 61 2.92 -14.83 -2.51
C ARG A 61 3.75 -14.50 -1.28
N VAL A 62 3.16 -14.67 -0.11
CA VAL A 62 3.86 -14.62 1.17
C VAL A 62 3.69 -15.98 1.83
N ASN A 63 4.80 -16.66 2.09
CA ASN A 63 4.83 -18.02 2.62
C ASN A 63 3.95 -18.99 1.81
N MET A 64 4.10 -18.97 0.48
CA MET A 64 3.31 -19.76 -0.47
C MET A 64 1.81 -19.39 -0.57
N LYS A 65 1.30 -18.48 0.27
CA LYS A 65 -0.09 -18.01 0.21
C LYS A 65 -0.19 -16.76 -0.67
N THR A 66 -1.10 -16.77 -1.62
CA THR A 66 -1.37 -15.61 -2.48
C THR A 66 -1.87 -14.42 -1.64
N CYS A 67 -1.26 -13.26 -1.85
CA CYS A 67 -1.73 -12.00 -1.28
C CYS A 67 -2.88 -11.43 -2.14
N PRO A 68 -3.97 -10.96 -1.52
CA PRO A 68 -5.03 -10.30 -2.25
C PRO A 68 -4.50 -9.00 -2.86
N LEU A 69 -4.79 -8.80 -4.15
CA LEU A 69 -4.44 -7.58 -4.86
C LEU A 69 -5.66 -6.64 -4.91
N PRO A 70 -5.45 -5.31 -5.00
CA PRO A 70 -6.54 -4.37 -5.23
C PRO A 70 -7.41 -4.79 -6.42
N PRO A 71 -8.75 -4.66 -6.30
CA PRO A 71 -9.67 -5.06 -7.34
C PRO A 71 -9.46 -4.23 -8.61
N ILE A 72 -9.74 -4.85 -9.75
CA ILE A 72 -9.81 -4.15 -11.03
C ILE A 72 -11.14 -3.37 -11.04
N LEU A 73 -11.08 -2.05 -11.20
CA LEU A 73 -12.30 -1.26 -11.37
C LEU A 73 -12.87 -1.51 -12.78
N PRO A 74 -14.21 -1.56 -12.94
CA PRO A 74 -14.85 -1.65 -14.24
C PRO A 74 -14.41 -0.49 -15.15
N ASN A 75 -14.04 -0.77 -16.40
CA ASN A 75 -13.69 0.27 -17.36
C ASN A 75 -14.96 0.99 -17.81
N THR A 76 -15.21 2.19 -17.28
CA THR A 76 -16.41 3.00 -17.62
C THR A 76 -16.25 3.83 -18.89
N ARG A 77 -15.12 3.73 -19.62
CA ARG A 77 -14.91 4.49 -20.87
C ARG A 77 -15.13 3.61 -22.11
N PRO A 78 -16.16 3.89 -22.93
CA PRO A 78 -16.54 3.02 -24.05
C PRO A 78 -15.49 2.91 -25.18
N ASN A 79 -14.47 3.78 -25.21
CA ASN A 79 -13.61 3.95 -26.39
C ASN A 79 -12.17 3.48 -26.17
N LYS A 80 -11.87 2.78 -25.07
CA LYS A 80 -10.49 2.36 -24.75
C LYS A 80 -10.35 0.84 -24.78
N LEU A 81 -9.81 0.32 -25.89
CA LEU A 81 -9.29 -1.05 -26.05
C LEU A 81 -8.10 -1.38 -25.12
N THR A 82 -7.79 -0.53 -24.14
CA THR A 82 -6.72 -0.81 -23.18
C THR A 82 -7.22 -1.76 -22.12
N GLU A 83 -6.47 -2.85 -21.90
CA GLU A 83 -6.72 -3.81 -20.82
C GLU A 83 -6.99 -3.07 -19.49
N PRO A 84 -7.99 -3.52 -18.72
CA PRO A 84 -8.34 -2.86 -17.47
C PRO A 84 -7.18 -3.02 -16.48
N ARG A 85 -6.52 -1.90 -16.17
CA ARG A 85 -5.42 -1.86 -15.20
C ARG A 85 -5.96 -1.77 -13.79
N ARG A 86 -5.39 -2.57 -12.88
CA ARG A 86 -5.61 -2.41 -11.44
C ARG A 86 -5.19 -0.99 -11.03
N THR A 87 -6.00 -0.35 -10.17
CA THR A 87 -5.57 0.89 -9.53
C THR A 87 -4.44 0.56 -8.57
N ALA A 88 -3.27 1.16 -8.79
CA ALA A 88 -2.12 0.95 -7.92
C ALA A 88 -2.41 1.53 -6.53
N ARG A 89 -2.28 0.67 -5.51
CA ARG A 89 -2.45 1.00 -4.08
C ARG A 89 -1.56 0.08 -3.24
N PRO A 90 -1.25 0.43 -1.98
CA PRO A 90 -0.53 -0.45 -1.06
C PRO A 90 -1.24 -1.81 -0.88
N ILE A 91 -0.45 -2.88 -0.77
CA ILE A 91 -0.95 -4.26 -0.69
C ILE A 91 -0.75 -4.76 0.74
N ASN A 92 -1.84 -5.00 1.47
CA ASN A 92 -1.77 -5.55 2.82
C ASN A 92 -1.44 -7.05 2.76
N CYS A 93 -0.30 -7.45 3.34
CA CYS A 93 0.12 -8.84 3.42
C CYS A 93 0.13 -9.41 4.84
N THR A 94 -0.37 -8.64 5.83
CA THR A 94 -0.27 -8.94 7.26
C THR A 94 -0.76 -10.34 7.63
N THR A 95 -1.89 -10.79 7.07
CA THR A 95 -2.49 -12.10 7.37
C THR A 95 -1.64 -13.29 6.90
N ASN A 96 -0.73 -13.06 5.96
CA ASN A 96 0.12 -14.11 5.39
C ASN A 96 1.52 -14.14 6.02
N ILE A 97 1.88 -13.09 6.77
CA ILE A 97 3.15 -12.99 7.49
C ILE A 97 3.08 -13.83 8.77
N LYS A 98 4.11 -14.65 9.00
CA LYS A 98 4.38 -15.32 10.26
C LYS A 98 4.92 -14.29 11.24
N LEU A 99 4.14 -13.96 12.27
CA LEU A 99 4.50 -13.03 13.34
C LEU A 99 5.42 -13.70 14.37
N SER A 100 6.61 -14.10 13.94
CA SER A 100 7.60 -14.77 14.79
C SER A 100 9.00 -14.26 14.46
N PRO A 101 9.83 -13.93 15.48
CA PRO A 101 11.19 -13.45 15.25
C PRO A 101 12.17 -14.58 14.92
N ILE A 102 11.79 -15.84 15.13
CA ILE A 102 12.65 -17.01 14.87
C ILE A 102 12.30 -17.72 13.56
N VAL A 103 11.29 -17.25 12.82
CA VAL A 103 10.88 -17.83 11.54
C VAL A 103 10.97 -16.76 10.46
N SER A 104 11.64 -17.09 9.36
CA SER A 104 11.67 -16.23 8.19
C SER A 104 10.38 -16.31 7.37
N ASN A 105 10.00 -15.17 6.81
CA ASN A 105 8.95 -15.01 5.82
C ASN A 105 9.56 -14.97 4.42
N ASN A 106 8.99 -15.73 3.49
CA ASN A 106 9.38 -15.69 2.08
C ASN A 106 8.33 -14.91 1.29
N ILE A 107 8.75 -13.84 0.62
CA ILE A 107 7.91 -12.97 -0.20
C ILE A 107 8.34 -13.15 -1.66
N THR A 108 7.52 -13.84 -2.44
CA THR A 108 7.75 -14.06 -3.88
C THR A 108 6.86 -13.13 -4.69
N ILE A 109 7.47 -12.43 -5.65
CA ILE A 109 6.78 -11.47 -6.51
C ILE A 109 7.04 -11.85 -7.97
N ASN A 110 5.96 -12.00 -8.73
CA ASN A 110 5.97 -12.31 -10.15
C ASN A 110 5.35 -11.15 -10.94
N TRP A 111 5.92 -10.83 -12.09
CA TRP A 111 5.36 -9.84 -13.01
C TRP A 111 5.74 -10.11 -14.47
N THR A 112 5.04 -9.44 -15.38
CA THR A 112 5.34 -9.45 -16.81
C THR A 112 6.38 -8.37 -17.10
N PRO A 113 7.56 -8.71 -17.65
CA PRO A 113 8.57 -7.73 -18.03
C PRO A 113 8.05 -6.77 -19.11
N ASP A 114 8.21 -5.47 -18.90
CA ASP A 114 7.73 -4.42 -19.81
C ASP A 114 8.76 -3.30 -20.02
N LYS A 115 10.06 -3.64 -19.96
CA LYS A 115 11.22 -2.73 -20.07
C LYS A 115 11.33 -1.67 -18.96
N LYS A 116 10.45 -1.69 -17.97
CA LYS A 116 10.51 -0.79 -16.80
C LYS A 116 11.25 -1.45 -15.64
N ASN A 117 11.89 -0.60 -14.85
CA ASN A 117 12.45 -0.97 -13.56
C ASN A 117 11.43 -0.65 -12.46
N TYR A 118 11.36 -1.53 -11.46
CA TYR A 118 10.41 -1.44 -10.36
C TYR A 118 11.16 -1.51 -9.03
N VAL A 119 10.69 -0.72 -8.07
CA VAL A 119 11.14 -0.80 -6.68
C VAL A 119 10.04 -1.45 -5.87
N PHE A 120 10.41 -2.40 -5.02
CA PHE A 120 9.52 -3.08 -4.09
C PHE A 120 9.97 -2.74 -2.68
N ALA A 121 9.04 -2.30 -1.84
CA ALA A 121 9.30 -2.00 -0.44
C ALA A 121 8.19 -2.57 0.43
N MET A 122 8.56 -3.11 1.59
CA MET A 122 7.62 -3.55 2.61
C MET A 122 7.78 -2.66 3.83
N TYR A 123 6.66 -2.11 4.30
CA TYR A 123 6.61 -1.21 5.45
C TYR A 123 5.74 -1.81 6.55
N LEU A 124 6.16 -1.59 7.79
CA LEU A 124 5.27 -1.70 8.96
C LEU A 124 4.57 -0.34 9.13
N VAL A 125 3.25 -0.32 9.03
CA VAL A 125 2.44 0.90 9.08
C VAL A 125 1.36 0.82 10.15
N LYS A 126 0.91 1.97 10.64
CA LYS A 126 -0.26 2.08 11.52
C LYS A 126 -1.44 2.63 10.74
N LYS A 127 -2.50 1.83 10.57
CA LYS A 127 -3.77 2.27 9.99
C LYS A 127 -4.40 3.32 10.91
N LEU A 128 -4.72 4.48 10.33
CA LEU A 128 -5.41 5.56 11.03
C LEU A 128 -6.92 5.44 10.78
N THR A 129 -7.72 5.81 11.77
CA THR A 129 -9.17 5.93 11.64
C THR A 129 -9.54 7.26 11.00
N VAL A 130 -10.76 7.35 10.46
CA VAL A 130 -11.32 8.59 9.94
C VAL A 130 -11.29 9.68 11.02
N ASP A 131 -11.71 9.37 12.25
CA ASP A 131 -11.69 10.33 13.36
C ASP A 131 -10.29 10.86 13.68
N THR A 132 -9.28 9.98 13.60
CA THR A 132 -7.88 10.39 13.80
C THR A 132 -7.45 11.38 12.71
N LEU A 133 -7.88 11.16 11.46
CA LEU A 133 -7.57 12.04 10.34
C LEU A 133 -8.33 13.37 10.43
N ILE A 134 -9.61 13.36 10.83
CA ILE A 134 -10.42 14.55 11.05
C ILE A 134 -9.79 15.43 12.14
N LYS A 135 -9.42 14.84 13.28
CA LYS A 135 -8.75 15.57 14.36
C LYS A 135 -7.45 16.24 13.87
N LYS A 136 -6.60 15.49 13.17
CA LYS A 136 -5.36 16.03 12.56
C LYS A 136 -5.63 17.14 11.54
N LEU A 137 -6.76 17.09 10.84
CA LEU A 137 -7.13 18.13 9.89
C LEU A 137 -7.61 19.40 10.62
N GLN A 138 -8.38 19.25 11.69
CA GLN A 138 -8.85 20.35 12.54
C GLN A 138 -7.71 21.06 13.26
N ASP A 139 -6.65 20.34 13.62
CA ASP A 139 -5.43 20.91 14.22
C ASP A 139 -4.62 21.75 13.21
N LYS A 140 -4.87 21.62 11.90
CA LYS A 140 -4.24 22.48 10.89
C LYS A 140 -5.01 23.80 10.80
N ARG A 141 -4.26 24.91 10.63
CA ARG A 141 -4.87 26.22 10.41
C ARG A 141 -5.78 26.17 9.17
N GLY A 142 -7.05 26.53 9.36
CA GLY A 142 -8.00 26.69 8.27
C GLY A 142 -7.60 27.82 7.34
N ARG A 143 -8.05 27.75 6.08
CA ARG A 143 -7.97 28.89 5.16
C ARG A 143 -8.75 30.06 5.75
N SER A 144 -8.17 31.26 5.75
CA SER A 144 -8.85 32.42 6.34
C SER A 144 -10.00 32.91 5.47
N ALA A 145 -10.95 33.61 6.08
CA ALA A 145 -12.02 34.29 5.36
C ALA A 145 -11.47 35.32 4.36
N GLU A 146 -10.37 36.00 4.74
CA GLU A 146 -9.73 37.01 3.88
C GLU A 146 -9.06 36.36 2.66
N ASP A 147 -8.35 35.25 2.82
CA ASP A 147 -7.78 34.50 1.68
C ASP A 147 -8.88 34.08 0.70
N THR A 148 -10.04 33.69 1.23
CA THR A 148 -11.19 33.29 0.44
C THR A 148 -11.81 34.48 -0.28
N LYS A 149 -11.96 35.62 0.40
CA LYS A 149 -12.46 36.88 -0.19
C LYS A 149 -11.56 37.37 -1.32
N ILE A 150 -10.24 37.39 -1.12
CA ILE A 150 -9.25 37.76 -2.14
C ILE A 150 -9.36 36.83 -3.36
N TYR A 151 -9.48 35.52 -3.13
CA TYR A 151 -9.63 34.56 -4.22
C TYR A 151 -10.89 34.80 -5.06
N VAL A 152 -12.01 35.12 -4.42
CA VAL A 152 -13.29 35.40 -5.12
C VAL A 152 -13.21 36.69 -5.94
N ILE A 153 -12.57 37.75 -5.41
CA ILE A 153 -12.43 39.03 -6.12
C ILE A 153 -11.50 38.93 -7.34
N LYS A 154 -10.48 38.06 -7.28
CA LYS A 154 -9.52 37.86 -8.37
C LYS A 154 -10.03 36.99 -9.54
N LYS A 155 -11.22 36.40 -9.41
CA LYS A 155 -11.82 35.52 -10.41
C LYS A 155 -12.83 36.30 -11.25
#